data_AF-A0A6V7I8Q6-F1
#
_entry.id   AF-A0A6V7I8Q6-F1
#
_cell.length_a   1.000
_cell.length_b   1.000
_cell.length_c   1.000
_cell.angle_alpha   90.00
_cell.angle_beta   90.00
_cell.angle_gamma   90.00
#
_symmetry.space_group_name_H-M   'P 1'
#
loop_
_entity.id
_entity.type
_entity.pdbx_description
1 polymer ?
#
loop_
_entity_poly.entity_id
_entity_poly.type
_entity_poly.pdbx_seq_one_letter_code
_entity_poly.pdbx_strand_id
1 'polypeptide(L)'
;GSIEQQAVLLKSGENTENNYLTLKNSSDKDVYQTNCSPHSMDEFPEDFFSQRQRQQGAILIHAFFGFYCFLLTAYVCNDYLLPALDIICAELKISADVAGATFLAVASCFPELFVTLVGTFVTESDLGVGTVVGGAVFNTFATPAFGALCAAQ
;
A
#
# COMPACT_ATOMS: atom_id res chain seq x y z
N GLY A 1 5.78 57.74 47.77
CA GLY A 1 5.35 56.61 48.64
C GLY A 1 4.35 55.71 47.95
N SER A 2 3.13 56.19 47.68
CA SER A 2 2.03 55.33 47.21
C SER A 2 1.88 55.18 45.68
N ILE A 3 2.45 56.07 44.86
CA ILE A 3 2.29 56.02 43.38
C ILE A 3 3.32 55.07 42.73
N GLU A 4 4.52 54.96 43.31
CA GLU A 4 5.58 54.05 42.83
C GLU A 4 5.21 52.56 43.00
N GLN A 5 4.44 52.19 44.03
CA GLN A 5 4.02 50.80 44.22
C GLN A 5 2.91 50.37 43.24
N GLN A 6 2.09 51.30 42.75
CA GLN A 6 1.02 51.01 41.80
C GLN A 6 1.57 50.82 40.37
N ALA A 7 2.69 51.47 40.04
CA ALA A 7 3.44 51.24 38.81
C ALA A 7 4.12 49.84 38.79
N VAL A 8 4.61 49.36 39.93
CA VAL A 8 5.24 48.02 40.02
C VAL A 8 4.22 46.88 39.87
N LEU A 9 2.98 47.05 40.36
CA LEU A 9 1.92 46.06 40.17
C LEU A 9 1.38 46.00 38.73
N LEU A 10 1.25 47.16 38.05
CA LEU A 10 0.92 47.17 36.61
C LEU A 10 2.04 46.55 35.76
N LYS A 11 3.30 46.80 36.12
CA LYS A 11 4.47 46.21 35.45
C LYS A 11 4.62 44.70 35.73
N SER A 12 4.14 44.23 36.88
CA SER A 12 4.02 42.80 37.20
C SER A 12 2.89 42.13 36.42
N GLY A 13 1.77 42.83 36.21
CA GLY A 13 0.66 42.40 35.35
C GLY A 13 1.07 42.24 33.89
N GLU A 14 1.74 43.24 33.31
CA GLU A 14 2.29 43.16 31.95
C GLU A 14 3.35 42.06 31.82
N ASN A 15 4.29 41.93 32.77
CA ASN A 15 5.30 40.87 32.72
C ASN A 15 4.67 39.46 32.87
N THR A 16 3.62 39.31 33.66
CA THR A 16 2.92 38.02 33.81
C THR A 16 2.14 37.70 32.54
N GLU A 17 1.48 38.68 31.92
CA GLU A 17 0.78 38.52 30.63
C GLU A 17 1.75 38.21 29.50
N ASN A 18 2.92 38.87 29.44
CA ASN A 18 3.98 38.60 28.46
C ASN A 18 4.65 37.22 28.66
N ASN A 19 4.78 36.74 29.89
CA ASN A 19 5.26 35.39 30.19
C ASN A 19 4.19 34.32 29.89
N TYR A 20 2.91 34.61 30.12
CA TYR A 20 1.81 33.73 29.72
C TYR A 20 1.66 33.67 28.19
N LEU A 21 1.83 34.79 27.48
CA LEU A 21 1.84 34.85 26.01
C LEU A 21 3.08 34.17 25.44
N THR A 22 4.24 34.23 26.10
CA THR A 22 5.45 33.48 25.71
C THR A 22 5.31 31.99 26.01
N LEU A 23 4.72 31.60 27.14
CA LEU A 23 4.40 30.20 27.45
C LEU A 23 3.28 29.66 26.57
N LYS A 24 2.33 30.49 26.10
CA LYS A 24 1.35 30.07 25.09
C LYS A 24 1.98 29.99 23.70
N ASN A 25 2.94 30.86 23.38
CA ASN A 25 3.66 30.78 22.10
C ASN A 25 4.70 29.64 22.07
N SER A 26 5.11 29.13 23.24
CA SER A 26 5.95 27.93 23.37
C SER A 26 5.14 26.66 23.69
N SER A 27 3.96 26.75 24.31
CA SER A 27 3.07 25.61 24.57
C SER A 27 1.97 25.40 23.52
N ASP A 28 1.81 26.34 22.58
CA ASP A 28 0.97 26.20 21.38
C ASP A 28 1.83 26.21 20.10
N LYS A 29 3.14 25.96 20.25
CA LYS A 29 4.02 25.55 19.15
C LYS A 29 4.87 24.32 19.46
N ASP A 30 4.95 23.88 20.72
CA ASP A 30 5.67 22.66 21.11
C ASP A 30 4.79 21.58 21.80
N VAL A 31 3.45 21.72 21.87
CA VAL A 31 2.52 20.64 22.32
C VAL A 31 1.67 20.06 21.18
N TYR A 32 1.73 20.68 20.01
CA TYR A 32 1.65 19.94 18.75
C TYR A 32 2.95 20.22 18.01
N GLN A 33 4.08 19.82 18.62
CA GLN A 33 5.10 19.26 17.75
C GLN A 33 4.37 18.10 17.09
N THR A 34 3.97 18.39 15.86
CA THR A 34 3.40 17.51 14.87
C THR A 34 4.38 16.35 14.71
N ASN A 35 4.42 15.45 15.69
CA ASN A 35 4.80 14.05 15.53
C ASN A 35 3.66 13.35 14.76
N CYS A 36 3.12 14.03 13.76
CA CYS A 36 2.59 13.30 12.64
C CYS A 36 3.85 12.81 11.94
N SER A 37 4.00 11.49 11.87
CA SER A 37 4.73 10.92 10.75
C SER A 37 4.26 11.65 9.49
N PRO A 38 5.18 12.01 8.58
CA PRO A 38 4.82 12.67 7.33
C PRO A 38 3.61 11.97 6.69
N HIS A 39 2.72 12.75 6.08
CA HIS A 39 1.56 12.17 5.41
C HIS A 39 2.05 11.13 4.41
N SER A 40 1.63 9.87 4.58
CA SER A 40 2.01 8.74 3.71
C SER A 40 1.64 8.89 2.24
N MET A 41 0.91 9.95 1.89
CA MET A 41 0.61 10.28 0.51
C MET A 41 1.79 10.94 -0.21
N ASP A 42 2.72 11.55 0.53
CA ASP A 42 3.92 12.21 0.00
C ASP A 42 5.11 11.23 -0.15
N GLU A 43 4.93 9.98 0.27
CA GLU A 43 5.98 8.94 0.27
C GLU A 43 5.82 7.91 -0.85
N PHE A 44 4.75 8.04 -1.65
CA PHE A 44 4.65 7.32 -2.90
C PHE A 44 5.51 8.03 -3.96
N PRO A 45 6.40 7.33 -4.68
CA PRO A 45 7.13 7.93 -5.80
C PRO A 45 6.13 8.51 -6.82
N GLU A 46 6.52 9.61 -7.49
CA GLU A 46 5.66 10.28 -8.46
C GLU A 46 5.10 9.27 -9.47
N ASP A 47 3.76 9.12 -9.47
CA ASP A 47 3.04 8.33 -10.45
C ASP A 47 3.43 8.81 -11.86
N PHE A 48 3.69 7.89 -12.79
CA PHE A 48 3.99 8.22 -14.19
C PHE A 48 2.86 9.01 -14.90
N PHE A 49 1.70 9.18 -14.25
CA PHE A 49 0.52 9.87 -14.77
C PHE A 49 -0.06 10.86 -13.76
N SER A 50 -0.07 12.16 -14.09
CA SER A 50 -0.64 13.19 -13.19
C SER A 50 -2.16 13.03 -12.98
N GLN A 51 -2.67 13.56 -11.87
CA GLN A 51 -4.11 13.56 -11.52
C GLN A 51 -5.04 14.10 -12.64
N ARG A 52 -4.54 14.94 -13.56
CA ARG A 52 -5.30 15.40 -14.73
C ARG A 52 -5.53 14.32 -15.80
N GLN A 53 -4.58 13.39 -16.00
CA GLN A 53 -4.72 12.29 -16.96
C GLN A 53 -5.68 11.19 -16.46
N ARG A 54 -5.75 10.97 -15.13
CA ARG A 54 -6.76 10.08 -14.52
C ARG A 54 -8.20 10.55 -14.76
N GLN A 55 -8.45 11.87 -14.72
CA GLN A 55 -9.78 12.45 -15.00
C GLN A 55 -10.16 12.45 -16.49
N GLN A 56 -9.19 12.33 -17.40
CA GLN A 56 -9.40 12.30 -18.86
C GLN A 56 -9.54 10.88 -19.45
N GLY A 57 -9.65 9.84 -18.61
CA GLY A 57 -9.93 8.47 -19.06
C GLY A 57 -8.73 7.53 -19.09
N ALA A 58 -7.57 7.89 -18.52
CA ALA A 58 -6.41 6.98 -18.40
C ALA A 58 -6.74 5.70 -17.59
N ILE A 59 -7.76 5.76 -16.72
CA ILE A 59 -8.34 4.59 -16.04
C ILE A 59 -8.83 3.53 -17.02
N LEU A 60 -9.46 3.93 -18.13
CA LEU A 60 -9.95 2.97 -19.13
C LEU A 60 -8.79 2.24 -19.79
N ILE A 61 -7.71 2.95 -20.14
CA ILE A 61 -6.51 2.33 -20.73
C ILE A 61 -5.87 1.33 -19.76
N HIS A 62 -5.78 1.68 -18.47
CA HIS A 62 -5.29 0.75 -17.44
C HIS A 62 -6.21 -0.46 -17.29
N ALA A 63 -7.52 -0.28 -17.31
CA ALA A 63 -8.48 -1.38 -17.25
C ALA A 63 -8.38 -2.30 -18.48
N PHE A 64 -8.26 -1.74 -19.68
CA PHE A 64 -8.06 -2.51 -20.91
C PHE A 64 -6.73 -3.27 -20.90
N PHE A 65 -5.64 -2.62 -20.45
CA PHE A 65 -4.33 -3.27 -20.33
C PHE A 65 -4.36 -4.39 -19.29
N GLY A 66 -4.93 -4.15 -18.11
CA GLY A 66 -5.10 -5.16 -17.08
C GLY A 66 -5.93 -6.36 -17.55
N PHE A 67 -7.05 -6.10 -18.25
CA PHE A 67 -7.87 -7.16 -18.83
C PHE A 67 -7.12 -7.93 -19.93
N TYR A 68 -6.37 -7.25 -20.78
CA TYR A 68 -5.54 -7.88 -21.80
C TYR A 68 -4.45 -8.77 -21.17
N CYS A 69 -3.77 -8.30 -20.12
CA CYS A 69 -2.79 -9.09 -19.38
C CYS A 69 -3.42 -10.31 -18.69
N PHE A 70 -4.64 -10.17 -18.17
CA PHE A 70 -5.40 -11.29 -17.60
C PHE A 70 -5.71 -12.36 -18.65
N LEU A 71 -6.24 -11.95 -19.80
CA LEU A 71 -6.53 -12.86 -20.91
C LEU A 71 -5.27 -13.54 -21.43
N LEU A 72 -4.17 -12.79 -21.57
CA LEU A 72 -2.90 -13.35 -22.02
C LEU A 72 -2.37 -14.40 -21.05
N THR A 73 -2.43 -14.13 -19.75
CA THR A 73 -2.01 -15.10 -18.72
C THR A 73 -2.89 -16.35 -18.76
N ALA A 74 -4.21 -16.18 -18.85
CA ALA A 74 -5.14 -17.30 -18.97
C ALA A 74 -4.86 -18.17 -20.21
N TYR A 75 -4.60 -17.52 -21.34
CA TYR A 75 -4.24 -18.18 -22.60
C TYR A 75 -2.92 -18.96 -22.48
N VAL A 76 -1.89 -18.34 -21.90
CA VAL A 76 -0.58 -18.99 -21.67
C VAL A 76 -0.70 -20.18 -20.71
N CYS A 77 -1.50 -20.05 -19.65
CA CYS A 77 -1.74 -21.15 -18.72
C CYS A 77 -2.40 -22.36 -19.40
N ASN A 78 -3.35 -22.14 -20.31
CA ASN A 78 -4.04 -23.24 -20.97
C ASN A 78 -3.21 -23.88 -22.09
N ASP A 79 -2.63 -23.07 -22.98
CA ASP A 79 -2.04 -23.55 -24.24
C ASP A 79 -0.53 -23.83 -24.14
N TYR A 80 0.18 -23.23 -23.19
CA TYR A 80 1.64 -23.35 -23.06
C TYR A 80 2.08 -24.01 -21.76
N LEU A 81 1.48 -23.64 -20.62
CA LEU A 81 1.87 -24.18 -19.32
C LEU A 81 1.51 -25.67 -19.21
N LEU A 82 0.28 -26.06 -19.58
CA LEU A 82 -0.15 -27.47 -19.50
C LEU A 82 0.72 -28.42 -20.35
N PRO A 83 0.99 -28.15 -21.65
CA PRO A 83 1.88 -29.01 -22.44
C PRO A 83 3.33 -29.02 -21.93
N ALA A 84 3.82 -27.89 -21.41
CA ALA A 84 5.16 -27.82 -20.82
C ALA A 84 5.25 -28.71 -19.57
N LEU A 85 4.19 -28.76 -18.76
CA LEU A 85 4.12 -29.65 -17.60
C LEU A 85 4.17 -31.11 -18.01
N ASP A 86 3.46 -31.51 -19.07
CA ASP A 86 3.51 -32.90 -19.57
C ASP A 86 4.94 -33.33 -19.95
N ILE A 87 5.69 -32.45 -20.62
CA ILE A 87 7.08 -32.71 -21.02
C ILE A 87 7.99 -32.81 -19.78
N ILE A 88 7.85 -31.89 -18.83
CA ILE A 88 8.64 -31.88 -17.58
C ILE A 88 8.39 -33.17 -16.78
N CYS A 89 7.14 -33.63 -16.72
CA CYS A 89 6.79 -34.84 -15.99
C CYS A 89 7.32 -36.11 -16.68
N ALA A 90 7.33 -36.13 -18.02
CA ALA A 90 7.95 -37.21 -18.80
C ALA A 90 9.46 -37.34 -18.52
N GLU A 91 10.17 -36.22 -18.40
CA GLU A 91 11.61 -36.18 -18.10
C GLU A 91 11.92 -36.55 -16.64
N LEU A 92 11.10 -36.09 -15.69
CA LEU A 92 11.33 -36.31 -14.26
C LEU A 92 10.86 -37.69 -13.75
N LYS A 93 10.25 -38.53 -14.60
CA LYS A 93 9.69 -39.85 -14.22
C LYS A 93 8.73 -39.78 -13.01
N ILE A 94 8.06 -38.64 -12.81
CA ILE A 94 7.05 -38.42 -11.76
C ILE A 94 5.66 -38.34 -12.41
N SER A 95 4.63 -38.71 -11.64
CA SER A 95 3.24 -38.61 -12.08
C SER A 95 2.88 -37.15 -12.43
N ALA A 96 2.35 -36.95 -13.63
CA ALA A 96 2.06 -35.62 -14.19
C ALA A 96 1.13 -34.78 -13.30
N ASP A 97 0.19 -35.43 -12.61
CA ASP A 97 -0.75 -34.76 -11.72
C ASP A 97 -0.06 -34.11 -10.51
N VAL A 98 0.96 -34.74 -9.94
CA VAL A 98 1.58 -34.26 -8.68
C VAL A 98 2.52 -33.09 -8.95
N ALA A 99 3.34 -33.21 -9.99
CA ALA A 99 4.21 -32.12 -10.44
C ALA A 99 3.38 -30.98 -11.02
N GLY A 100 2.37 -31.28 -11.85
CA GLY A 100 1.44 -30.30 -12.39
C GLY A 100 0.70 -29.53 -11.30
N ALA A 101 0.17 -30.20 -10.28
CA ALA A 101 -0.49 -29.54 -9.15
C ALA A 101 0.46 -28.58 -8.41
N THR A 102 1.71 -28.98 -8.17
CA THR A 102 2.69 -28.15 -7.45
C THR A 102 3.10 -26.92 -8.28
N PHE A 103 3.46 -27.12 -9.54
CA PHE A 103 3.87 -26.01 -10.42
C PHE A 103 2.70 -25.06 -10.71
N LEU A 104 1.49 -25.58 -10.91
CA LEU A 104 0.30 -24.76 -11.12
C LEU A 104 -0.05 -23.97 -9.84
N ALA A 105 0.07 -24.60 -8.66
CA ALA A 105 -0.11 -23.92 -7.38
C ALA A 105 0.92 -22.79 -7.21
N VAL A 106 2.20 -23.06 -7.45
CA VAL A 106 3.29 -22.07 -7.38
C VAL A 106 3.10 -20.94 -8.42
N ALA A 107 2.70 -21.29 -9.65
CA ALA A 107 2.42 -20.32 -10.69
C ALA A 107 1.25 -19.40 -10.30
N SER A 108 0.23 -19.93 -9.64
CA SER A 108 -0.92 -19.15 -9.17
C SER A 108 -0.57 -18.15 -8.06
N CYS A 109 0.41 -18.44 -7.20
CA CYS A 109 0.84 -17.51 -6.15
C CYS A 109 2.02 -16.61 -6.55
N PHE A 110 2.59 -16.78 -7.75
CA PHE A 110 3.63 -15.91 -8.27
C PHE A 110 3.20 -14.44 -8.44
N PRO A 111 1.99 -14.11 -8.95
CA PRO A 111 1.52 -12.72 -9.00
C PRO A 111 1.44 -12.07 -7.62
N GLU A 112 1.00 -12.81 -6.59
CA GLU A 112 0.95 -12.35 -5.21
C GLU A 112 2.35 -12.08 -4.65
N LEU A 113 3.28 -12.99 -4.92
CA LEU A 113 4.69 -12.84 -4.57
C LEU A 113 5.28 -11.59 -5.24
N PHE A 114 5.01 -11.37 -6.53
CA PHE A 114 5.51 -10.23 -7.28
C PHE A 114 4.96 -8.90 -6.74
N VAL A 115 3.65 -8.81 -6.51
CA VAL A 115 3.03 -7.61 -5.93
C VAL A 115 3.57 -7.33 -4.53
N THR A 116 3.75 -8.37 -3.71
CA THR A 116 4.32 -8.24 -2.36
C THR A 116 5.76 -7.77 -2.41
N LEU A 117 6.56 -8.30 -3.34
CA LEU A 117 7.95 -7.94 -3.54
C LEU A 117 8.08 -6.48 -3.99
N VAL A 118 7.37 -6.09 -5.04
CA VAL A 118 7.36 -4.70 -5.55
C VAL A 118 6.83 -3.74 -4.49
N GLY A 119 5.76 -4.12 -3.79
CA GLY A 119 5.19 -3.32 -2.72
C GLY A 119 6.15 -3.10 -1.55
N THR A 120 6.98 -4.09 -1.22
CA THR A 120 8.01 -3.97 -0.17
C THR A 120 9.18 -3.10 -0.60
N PHE A 121 9.55 -3.10 -1.89
CA PHE A 121 10.68 -2.30 -2.40
C PHE A 121 10.32 -0.85 -2.75
N VAL A 122 9.07 -0.57 -3.12
CA VAL A 122 8.64 0.75 -3.60
C VAL A 122 8.26 1.71 -2.45
N THR A 123 7.87 1.20 -1.29
CA THR A 123 7.39 2.02 -0.18
C THR A 123 8.42 2.03 0.94
N GLU A 124 9.10 3.16 1.18
CA GLU A 124 10.02 3.33 2.33
C GLU A 124 9.30 3.59 3.67
N SER A 125 7.97 3.39 3.73
CA SER A 125 7.10 3.68 4.89
C SER A 125 6.21 2.50 5.31
N ASP A 126 5.93 2.43 6.62
CA ASP A 126 5.02 1.47 7.26
C ASP A 126 3.60 1.44 6.64
N LEU A 127 3.17 2.53 6.01
CA LEU A 127 1.85 2.66 5.39
C LEU A 127 1.72 1.90 4.05
N GLY A 128 2.82 1.79 3.31
CA GLY A 128 2.85 1.00 2.08
C GLY A 128 2.85 -0.50 2.36
N VAL A 129 3.65 -0.93 3.34
CA VAL A 129 3.68 -2.32 3.80
C VAL A 129 2.31 -2.78 4.28
N GLY A 130 1.58 -1.95 5.05
CA GLY A 130 0.23 -2.28 5.51
C GLY A 130 -0.79 -2.49 4.39
N THR A 131 -0.69 -1.71 3.31
CA THR A 131 -1.57 -1.84 2.14
C THR A 131 -1.22 -3.08 1.32
N VAL A 132 0.07 -3.36 1.16
CA VAL A 132 0.59 -4.53 0.44
C VAL A 132 0.21 -5.82 1.16
N VAL A 133 0.45 -5.89 2.47
CA VAL A 133 0.08 -7.04 3.31
C VAL A 133 -1.43 -7.21 3.35
N GLY A 134 -2.20 -6.13 3.51
CA GLY A 134 -3.67 -6.21 3.51
C GLY A 134 -4.23 -6.72 2.18
N GLY A 135 -3.67 -6.27 1.05
CA GLY A 135 -4.04 -6.76 -0.28
C GLY A 135 -3.66 -8.22 -0.53
N ALA A 136 -2.47 -8.64 -0.07
CA ALA A 136 -2.03 -10.03 -0.16
C ALA A 136 -2.93 -10.96 0.65
N VAL A 137 -3.23 -10.60 1.91
CA VAL A 137 -4.13 -11.37 2.79
C VAL A 137 -5.53 -11.45 2.17
N PHE A 138 -6.06 -10.35 1.65
CA PHE A 138 -7.35 -10.36 0.96
C PHE A 138 -7.34 -11.31 -0.24
N ASN A 139 -6.29 -11.30 -1.08
CA ASN A 139 -6.22 -12.16 -2.26
C ASN A 139 -6.09 -13.65 -1.90
N THR A 140 -5.31 -13.98 -0.88
CA THR A 140 -5.14 -15.35 -0.38
C THR A 140 -6.46 -15.95 0.14
N PHE A 141 -7.37 -15.14 0.70
CA PHE A 141 -8.68 -15.62 1.14
C PHE A 141 -9.77 -15.51 0.05
N ALA A 142 -9.78 -14.42 -0.72
CA ALA A 142 -10.81 -14.15 -1.72
C ALA A 142 -10.75 -15.13 -2.90
N THR A 143 -9.55 -15.47 -3.36
CA THR A 143 -9.34 -16.39 -4.49
C THR A 143 -9.92 -17.80 -4.24
N PRO A 144 -9.54 -18.52 -3.16
CA PRO A 144 -10.12 -19.82 -2.86
C PRO A 144 -11.59 -19.73 -2.44
N ALA A 145 -12.05 -18.63 -1.83
CA ALA A 145 -13.46 -18.44 -1.51
C ALA A 145 -14.32 -18.36 -2.80
N PHE A 146 -13.85 -17.63 -3.81
CA PHE A 146 -14.52 -17.56 -5.11
C PHE A 146 -14.46 -18.90 -5.85
N GLY A 147 -13.30 -19.58 -5.83
CA GLY A 147 -13.17 -20.92 -6.40
C GLY A 147 -14.10 -21.95 -5.75
N ALA A 148 -14.23 -21.91 -4.42
CA ALA A 148 -15.15 -22.78 -3.69
C ALA A 148 -16.62 -22.47 -4.00
N LEU A 149 -16.97 -21.18 -4.18
CA LEU A 149 -18.32 -20.79 -4.59
C LEU A 149 -18.66 -21.30 -5.99
N CYS A 150 -17.75 -21.18 -6.95
CA CYS A 150 -17.95 -21.69 -8.31
C CYS A 150 -18.02 -23.21 -8.38
N ALA A 151 -17.32 -23.93 -7.50
CA ALA A 151 -17.40 -25.39 -7.39
C ALA A 151 -18.70 -25.89 -6.72
N ALA A 152 -19.43 -25.00 -6.04
CA ALA A 152 -20.71 -25.31 -5.40
C ALA A 152 -21.93 -25.13 -6.32
N GLN A 153 -21.72 -24.74 -7.59
CA GLN A 153 -22.75 -24.58 -8.63
C GLN A 153 -22.64 -25.69 -9.67
#